data_AF-A0A536TNA7-F1
#
_entry.id   AF-A0A536TNA7-F1
#
_cell.length_a   1.000
_cell.length_b   1.000
_cell.length_c   1.000
_cell.angle_alpha   90.00
_cell.angle_beta   90.00
_cell.angle_gamma   90.00
#
_symmetry.space_group_name_H-M   'P 1'
#
loop_
_entity.id
_entity.type
_entity.pdbx_description
1 polymer ?
#
loop_
_entity_poly.entity_id
_entity_poly.type
_entity_poly.pdbx_seq_one_letter_code
_entity_poly.pdbx_strand_id
1 'polypeptide(L)' 'LPNVGSRNGPTELEKDTPVAAMESKLKALGHETRVMEHTSGLQAIVRTRSGWIGGADPRREGTVAGD' A
#
# COMPACT_ATOMS: atom_id res chain seq x y z
N LEU A 1 6.13 -0.64 -1.87
CA LEU A 1 5.11 -1.41 -2.62
C LEU A 1 3.82 -0.61 -2.62
N PRO A 2 3.10 -0.52 -3.76
CA PRO A 2 1.80 0.14 -3.81
C PRO A 2 0.72 -0.71 -3.13
N ASN A 3 -0.31 -0.05 -2.62
CA ASN A 3 -1.46 -0.67 -1.98
C ASN A 3 -2.61 -0.86 -2.99
N VAL A 4 -3.30 -2.00 -2.88
CA VAL A 4 -4.54 -2.29 -3.62
C VAL A 4 -5.54 -2.89 -2.63
N GLY A 5 -6.80 -2.50 -2.72
CA GLY A 5 -7.84 -2.98 -1.81
C GLY A 5 -9.17 -3.20 -2.53
N SER A 6 -10.03 -4.02 -1.93
CA SER A 6 -11.46 -4.03 -2.23
C SER A 6 -12.21 -4.30 -0.94
N ARG A 7 -13.18 -3.44 -0.63
CA ARG A 7 -14.02 -3.51 0.58
C ARG A 7 -15.47 -3.83 0.22
N ASN A 8 -15.66 -4.86 -0.60
CA ASN A 8 -16.94 -5.21 -1.26
C ASN A 8 -17.48 -4.09 -2.17
N GLY A 9 -16.59 -3.24 -2.68
CA GLY A 9 -16.88 -2.15 -3.58
C GLY A 9 -15.87 -2.10 -4.72
N PRO A 10 -15.66 -0.94 -5.37
CA PRO A 10 -14.68 -0.82 -6.45
C PRO A 10 -13.29 -1.26 -5.99
N THR A 11 -12.49 -1.74 -6.93
CA THR A 11 -11.07 -2.01 -6.71
C THR A 11 -10.35 -0.69 -6.49
N GLU A 12 -9.83 -0.49 -5.29
CA GLU A 12 -9.10 0.70 -4.85
C GLU A 12 -7.64 0.58 -5.29
N LEU A 13 -7.19 1.56 -6.06
CA LEU A 13 -5.83 1.65 -6.61
C LEU A 13 -5.13 2.87 -5.99
N GLU A 14 -3.95 2.67 -5.42
CA GLU A 14 -3.20 3.76 -4.82
C GLU A 14 -2.73 4.77 -5.87
N LYS A 15 -3.15 6.03 -5.70
CA LYS A 15 -2.74 7.20 -6.49
C LYS A 15 -1.21 7.38 -6.45
N ASP A 16 -0.66 7.98 -7.50
CA ASP A 16 0.78 8.30 -7.61
C ASP A 16 1.71 7.08 -7.52
N THR A 17 1.18 5.89 -7.85
CA THR A 17 1.95 4.66 -7.97
C THR A 17 1.70 3.98 -9.32
N PRO A 18 2.57 3.06 -9.76
CA PRO A 18 2.38 2.31 -11.01
C PRO A 18 1.04 1.56 -11.10
N VAL A 19 0.40 1.25 -9.96
CA VAL A 19 -0.87 0.52 -9.94
C VAL A 19 -2.04 1.36 -10.42
N ALA A 20 -1.96 2.69 -10.30
CA ALA A 20 -2.97 3.61 -10.83
C ALA A 20 -3.12 3.49 -12.36
N ALA A 21 -2.02 3.17 -13.07
CA ALA A 21 -2.04 2.96 -14.52
C ALA A 21 -2.78 1.69 -14.96
N MET A 22 -3.11 0.78 -14.03
CA MET A 22 -3.90 -0.42 -14.31
C MET A 22 -5.40 -0.13 -14.43
N GLU A 23 -5.86 1.07 -14.08
CA GLU A 23 -7.28 1.43 -14.03
C GLU A 23 -8.02 1.08 -15.34
N SER A 24 -7.51 1.53 -16.49
CA SER A 24 -8.15 1.28 -17.78
C SER A 24 -8.23 -0.21 -18.14
N LYS A 25 -7.20 -0.99 -17.77
CA LYS A 25 -7.19 -2.45 -18.03
C LYS A 25 -8.22 -3.16 -17.15
N LEU A 26 -8.34 -2.78 -15.89
CA LEU A 26 -9.31 -3.34 -14.96
C LEU A 26 -10.75 -2.98 -15.35
N LYS A 27 -10.99 -1.72 -15.77
CA LYS A 27 -12.29 -1.31 -16.33
C LYS A 27 -12.67 -2.12 -17.57
N ALA A 28 -11.71 -2.39 -18.47
CA ALA A 28 -11.95 -3.22 -19.66
C ALA A 28 -12.30 -4.68 -19.32
N LEU A 29 -11.86 -5.16 -18.15
CA LEU A 29 -12.21 -6.48 -17.61
C LEU A 29 -13.54 -6.48 -16.83
N GLY A 30 -14.25 -5.34 -16.77
CA GLY A 30 -15.55 -5.22 -16.09
C GLY A 30 -15.47 -4.87 -14.61
N HIS A 31 -14.29 -4.53 -14.09
CA HIS A 31 -14.17 -4.08 -12.70
C HIS A 31 -14.56 -2.61 -12.56
N GLU A 32 -15.34 -2.29 -11.54
CA GLU A 32 -15.38 -0.94 -11.01
C GLU A 32 -14.06 -0.65 -10.29
N THR A 33 -13.44 0.48 -10.57
CA THR A 33 -12.16 0.89 -9.97
C THR A 33 -12.25 2.30 -9.39
N ARG A 34 -11.43 2.57 -8.39
CA ARG A 34 -11.29 3.89 -7.78
C ARG A 34 -9.82 4.17 -7.49
N VAL A 35 -9.27 5.19 -8.14
CA VAL A 35 -7.93 5.70 -7.80
C VAL A 35 -8.06 6.66 -6.62
N MET A 36 -7.32 6.41 -5.54
CA MET A 36 -7.39 7.22 -4.32
C MET A 36 -6.09 7.19 -3.53
N GLU A 37 -5.93 8.15 -2.62
CA GLU A 37 -4.82 8.16 -1.67
C GLU A 37 -5.05 7.13 -0.57
N HIS A 38 -4.02 6.33 -0.28
CA HIS A 38 -4.05 5.35 0.81
C HIS A 38 -3.23 5.91 1.97
N THR A 39 -3.91 6.40 3.02
CA THR A 39 -3.28 7.06 4.17
C THR A 39 -2.99 6.12 5.35
N SER A 40 -3.08 4.81 5.14
CA SER A 40 -2.68 3.81 6.14
C SER A 40 -1.18 3.89 6.39
N GLY A 41 -0.75 3.85 7.66
CA GLY A 41 0.66 3.79 8.04
C GLY A 41 1.00 2.43 8.63
N LEU A 42 1.50 1.51 7.80
CA LEU A 42 2.01 0.23 8.27
C LEU A 42 3.28 0.44 9.12
N GLN A 43 3.43 -0.32 10.19
CA GLN A 43 4.66 -0.41 10.98
C GLN A 43 4.98 -1.89 11.15
N ALA A 44 6.22 -2.28 10.88
CA ALA A 44 6.64 -3.68 10.94
C ALA A 44 7.92 -3.82 11.77
N ILE A 45 7.99 -4.90 12.54
CA ILE A 45 9.20 -5.35 13.23
C ILE A 45 9.43 -6.81 12.82
N VAL A 46 10.61 -7.10 12.29
CA VAL A 46 11.00 -8.42 11.80
C VAL A 46 12.11 -8.96 12.67
N ARG A 47 11.91 -10.17 13.22
CA ARG A 47 12.95 -10.93 13.91
C ARG A 47 13.81 -11.65 12.89
N THR A 48 15.12 -11.48 12.98
CA THR A 48 16.12 -12.18 12.18
C THR A 48 17.05 -12.99 13.10
N ARG A 49 17.93 -13.82 12.51
CA ARG A 49 18.96 -14.54 13.29
C ARG A 49 19.98 -13.59 13.93
N SER A 50 20.15 -12.39 13.37
CA SER A 50 21.14 -11.39 13.79
C SER A 50 20.55 -10.25 14.63
N GLY A 51 19.24 -10.25 14.89
CA GLY A 51 18.58 -9.17 15.65
C GLY A 51 17.22 -8.78 15.08
N TRP A 52 16.86 -7.51 15.23
CA TRP A 52 15.57 -6.95 14.82
C TRP A 52 15.72 -5.93 13.70
N ILE A 53 14.78 -5.93 12.76
CA ILE A 53 14.67 -4.90 11.71
C ILE A 53 13.30 -4.25 11.85
N GLY A 54 13.26 -2.94 12.03
CA GLY A 54 12.02 -2.18 11.98
C GLY A 54 11.80 -1.54 10.61
N GLY A 55 10.54 -1.34 10.24
CA GLY A 55 10.14 -0.65 9.01
C GLY A 55 8.92 0.22 9.26
N ALA A 56 9.02 1.50 8.89
CA ALA A 56 7.91 2.44 8.88
C ALA A 56 7.42 2.67 7.46
N ASP A 57 6.10 2.71 7.28
CA ASP A 57 5.50 3.04 6.01
C ASP A 57 5.71 4.53 5.70
N PRO A 58 6.32 4.88 4.54
CA PRO A 58 6.60 6.27 4.17
C PRO A 58 5.34 7.12 3.96
N ARG A 59 4.15 6.52 3.90
CA ARG A 59 2.86 7.23 3.79
C ARG A 59 2.52 8.03 5.05
N ARG A 60 3.19 7.75 6.18
CA ARG A 60 3.06 8.52 7.43
C ARG A 60 4.43 8.89 7.96
N GLU A 61 4.46 9.88 8.85
CA GLU A 61 5.63 10.39 9.56
C GLU A 61 6.17 9.40 10.63
N GLY A 62 6.04 8.09 10.41
CA GLY A 62 6.52 7.07 11.33
C GLY A 62 8.04 6.99 11.32
N THR A 63 8.65 6.81 12.49
CA THR A 63 10.09 6.63 12.65
C THR A 63 10.36 5.23 13.23
N VAL A 64 11.42 4.58 12.77
CA VAL A 64 11.92 3.32 13.33
C VAL A 64 13.09 3.62 14.24
N ALA A 65 13.08 3.10 15.47
CA ALA A 65 14.18 3.20 16.41
C ALA A 65 14.51 1.82 17.01
N GLY A 66 15.79 1.62 17.33
CA GLY A 66 16.34 0.45 18.01
C GLY A 66 17.79 0.74 18.41
N ASP A 67 18.27 0.06 19.45
CA ASP A 67 19.65 0.14 19.94
C ASP A 67 20.54 -0.94 19.28
#